data_AF-A0A7C1PPW9-F1
#
_entry.id   AF-A0A7C1PPW9-F1
#
_cell.length_a   1.000
_cell.length_b   1.000
_cell.length_c   1.000
_cell.angle_alpha   90.00
_cell.angle_beta   90.00
_cell.angle_gamma   90.00
#
_symmetry.space_group_name_H-M   'P 1'
#
loop_
_entity.id
_entity.type
_entity.pdbx_description
1 polymer ?
#
loop_
_entity_poly.entity_id
_entity_poly.type
_entity_poly.pdbx_seq_one_letter_code
_entity_poly.pdbx_strand_id
1 'polypeptide(L)'
;MNKKFERQFVGVVPISIFDNLSYPKQFLLMFDCLAIDLGIKGLDKVERSTLKSRMPEIQKLIDNEMLTLLSGLMASNEIEPSKSAVLNAQHALATGVITPERFNAQKLRDKGIDAVAITQPYNDAGIDGEVTRDSAIRITLSEFPMPAVDTPWEAIRDFRLDKDAVHNFSKLKVWMNNAGKLGLKEYEIKDELRFLISEYSNSMSIHKLKKSSGTFETVVTATASAIDGFARLNFTDAMKSIFQIHKQDVKLLEDEINLPGKEIAYIIGARNRFA
;
A
#
# COMPACT_ATOMS: atom_id res chain seq x y z
N MET A 1 0.69 12.33 -24.55
CA MET A 1 0.78 11.58 -23.30
C MET A 1 -0.63 11.35 -22.79
N ASN A 2 -1.00 10.12 -22.41
CA ASN A 2 -2.33 9.87 -21.84
C ASN A 2 -2.34 10.49 -20.43
N LYS A 3 -3.01 11.64 -20.26
CA LYS A 3 -3.06 12.42 -19.00
C LYS A 3 -3.56 11.61 -17.80
N LYS A 4 -4.13 10.44 -18.04
CA LYS A 4 -4.63 9.49 -17.04
C LYS A 4 -3.56 8.97 -16.08
N PHE A 5 -2.29 8.92 -16.49
CA PHE A 5 -1.22 8.25 -15.73
C PHE A 5 -0.19 9.18 -15.06
N GLU A 6 -0.28 10.51 -15.24
CA GLU A 6 0.70 11.50 -14.72
C GLU A 6 0.84 11.56 -13.19
N ARG A 7 0.04 10.78 -12.44
CA ARG A 7 0.07 10.73 -10.96
C ARG A 7 -0.07 9.32 -10.40
N GLN A 8 -0.08 8.30 -11.26
CA GLN A 8 -0.25 6.93 -10.81
C GLN A 8 1.09 6.34 -10.38
N PHE A 9 1.06 5.65 -9.24
CA PHE A 9 2.16 4.83 -8.77
C PHE A 9 2.06 3.42 -9.37
N VAL A 10 2.93 3.10 -10.33
CA VAL A 10 2.79 1.92 -11.19
C VAL A 10 3.80 0.84 -10.80
N GLY A 11 3.31 -0.37 -10.53
CA GLY A 11 4.15 -1.56 -10.34
C GLY A 11 4.37 -2.29 -11.66
N VAL A 12 5.58 -2.26 -12.21
CA VAL A 12 5.95 -3.06 -13.40
C VAL A 12 6.33 -4.46 -12.95
N VAL A 13 5.55 -5.45 -13.36
CA VAL A 13 5.60 -6.82 -12.83
C VAL A 13 5.72 -7.86 -13.95
N PRO A 14 6.36 -9.02 -13.70
CA PRO A 14 6.35 -10.13 -14.63
C PRO A 14 4.97 -10.81 -14.65
N ILE A 15 4.65 -11.50 -15.75
CA ILE A 15 3.37 -12.23 -15.86
C ILE A 15 3.27 -13.42 -14.90
N SER A 16 4.41 -13.96 -14.46
CA SER A 16 4.48 -15.09 -13.52
C SER A 16 3.83 -14.80 -12.16
N ILE A 17 3.64 -13.53 -11.77
CA ILE A 17 2.95 -13.22 -10.51
C ILE A 17 1.49 -13.72 -10.51
N PHE A 18 0.89 -13.92 -11.69
CA PHE A 18 -0.48 -14.39 -11.84
C PHE A 18 -0.63 -15.90 -11.63
N ASP A 19 0.47 -16.64 -11.44
CA ASP A 19 0.41 -18.04 -11.04
C ASP A 19 -0.33 -18.20 -9.70
N ASN A 20 -0.12 -17.25 -8.78
CA ASN A 20 -0.85 -17.12 -7.53
C ASN A 20 -1.49 -15.73 -7.42
N LEU A 21 -2.82 -15.67 -7.52
CA LEU A 21 -3.58 -14.42 -7.52
C LEU A 21 -3.45 -13.61 -6.22
N SER A 22 -2.92 -14.17 -5.14
CA SER A 22 -2.62 -13.40 -3.93
C SER A 22 -1.51 -12.36 -4.15
N TYR A 23 -0.52 -12.63 -5.02
CA TYR A 23 0.56 -11.67 -5.31
C TYR A 23 0.07 -10.38 -5.98
N PRO A 24 -0.63 -10.41 -7.13
CA PRO A 24 -1.16 -9.19 -7.73
C PRO A 24 -2.11 -8.45 -6.77
N LYS A 25 -2.83 -9.16 -5.89
CA LYS A 25 -3.65 -8.52 -4.85
C LYS A 25 -2.82 -7.76 -3.82
N GLN A 26 -1.78 -8.38 -3.27
CA GLN A 26 -0.85 -7.70 -2.36
C GLN A 26 -0.25 -6.47 -3.04
N PHE A 27 0.19 -6.62 -4.30
CA PHE A 27 0.80 -5.51 -5.04
C PHE A 27 -0.19 -4.38 -5.28
N LEU A 28 -1.44 -4.70 -5.60
CA LEU A 28 -2.49 -3.71 -5.78
C LEU A 28 -2.84 -2.97 -4.50
N LEU A 29 -2.56 -3.50 -3.30
CA LEU A 29 -2.68 -2.72 -2.06
C LEU A 29 -1.70 -1.54 -2.05
N MET A 30 -0.53 -1.66 -2.70
CA MET A 30 0.50 -0.63 -2.72
C MET A 30 0.49 0.20 -4.01
N PHE A 31 0.23 -0.40 -5.16
CA PHE A 31 0.31 0.28 -6.46
C PHE A 31 -1.06 0.73 -6.96
N ASP A 32 -1.07 1.88 -7.62
CA ASP A 32 -2.28 2.41 -8.23
C ASP A 32 -2.77 1.50 -9.37
N CYS A 33 -1.81 1.04 -10.16
CA CYS A 33 -1.99 0.18 -11.31
C CYS A 33 -0.78 -0.75 -11.43
N LEU A 34 -0.98 -1.96 -11.93
CA LEU A 34 0.11 -2.84 -12.34
C LEU A 34 0.32 -2.71 -13.85
N ALA A 35 1.58 -2.80 -14.28
CA ALA A 35 1.94 -2.82 -15.69
C ALA A 35 2.63 -4.13 -16.03
N ILE A 36 2.13 -4.81 -17.05
CA ILE A 36 2.74 -6.03 -17.59
C ILE A 36 3.19 -5.83 -19.04
N ASP A 37 4.28 -6.50 -19.39
CA ASP A 37 4.65 -6.70 -20.78
C ASP A 37 4.03 -8.01 -21.29
N LEU A 38 3.23 -7.93 -22.35
CA LEU A 38 2.62 -9.09 -23.00
C LEU A 38 3.22 -9.39 -24.38
N GLY A 39 4.35 -8.80 -24.75
CA GLY A 39 4.93 -9.01 -26.07
C GLY A 39 5.14 -10.50 -26.39
N ILE A 40 4.32 -11.02 -27.31
CA ILE A 40 4.09 -12.46 -27.53
C ILE A 40 5.38 -13.22 -27.94
N LYS A 41 6.40 -12.50 -28.42
CA LYS A 41 7.67 -13.08 -28.85
C LYS A 41 8.62 -13.45 -27.69
N GLY A 42 8.50 -12.83 -26.52
CA GLY A 42 9.42 -13.05 -25.38
C GLY A 42 8.89 -13.95 -24.27
N LEU A 43 7.58 -14.25 -24.25
CA LEU A 43 7.03 -15.14 -23.22
C LEU A 43 7.52 -16.57 -23.42
N ASP A 44 8.05 -17.16 -22.35
CA ASP A 44 8.42 -18.57 -22.34
C ASP A 44 7.17 -19.49 -22.33
N LYS A 45 7.38 -20.80 -22.35
CA LYS A 45 6.25 -21.76 -22.39
C LYS A 45 5.38 -21.70 -21.12
N VAL A 46 5.99 -21.44 -19.96
CA VAL A 46 5.30 -21.35 -18.66
C VAL A 46 4.47 -20.08 -18.64
N GLU A 47 5.08 -18.94 -18.96
CA GLU A 47 4.43 -17.63 -19.01
C GLU A 47 3.26 -17.59 -19.99
N ARG A 48 3.39 -18.23 -21.17
CA ARG A 48 2.26 -18.37 -22.11
C ARG A 48 1.13 -19.21 -21.54
N SER A 49 1.46 -20.24 -20.75
CA SER A 49 0.47 -21.08 -20.09
C SER A 49 -0.27 -20.30 -19.01
N THR A 50 0.46 -19.56 -18.17
CA THR A 50 -0.09 -18.66 -17.14
C THR A 50 -0.99 -17.61 -17.75
N LEU A 51 -0.54 -16.94 -18.82
CA LEU A 51 -1.33 -15.94 -19.52
C LEU A 51 -2.65 -16.51 -20.04
N LYS A 52 -2.62 -17.71 -20.62
CA LYS A 52 -3.82 -18.38 -21.13
C LYS A 52 -4.79 -18.78 -20.01
N SER A 53 -4.28 -19.34 -18.92
CA SER A 53 -5.11 -19.81 -17.81
C SER A 53 -5.68 -18.68 -16.97
N ARG A 54 -5.03 -17.51 -16.93
CA ARG A 54 -5.40 -16.34 -16.14
C ARG A 54 -5.99 -15.18 -16.94
N MET A 55 -6.24 -15.39 -18.23
CA MET A 55 -6.76 -14.33 -19.10
C MET A 55 -8.08 -13.71 -18.59
N PRO A 56 -9.06 -14.48 -18.06
CA PRO A 56 -10.28 -13.90 -17.52
C PRO A 56 -10.02 -12.91 -16.38
N GLU A 57 -9.13 -13.27 -15.45
CA GLU A 57 -8.75 -12.42 -14.32
C GLU A 57 -7.95 -11.20 -14.77
N ILE A 58 -6.99 -11.39 -15.69
CA ILE A 58 -6.21 -10.30 -16.31
C ILE A 58 -7.14 -9.31 -17.00
N GLN A 59 -8.11 -9.79 -17.79
CA GLN A 59 -9.08 -8.93 -18.46
C GLN A 59 -9.92 -8.16 -17.45
N LYS A 60 -10.41 -8.82 -16.39
CA LYS A 60 -11.14 -8.15 -15.32
C LYS A 60 -10.33 -7.02 -14.67
N LEU A 61 -9.02 -7.21 -14.46
CA LEU A 61 -8.15 -6.17 -13.91
C LEU A 61 -7.95 -5.00 -14.89
N ILE A 62 -7.83 -5.29 -16.19
CA ILE A 62 -7.73 -4.28 -17.25
C ILE A 62 -9.01 -3.43 -17.29
N ASP A 63 -10.17 -4.08 -17.28
CA ASP A 63 -11.49 -3.43 -17.32
C ASP A 63 -11.72 -2.53 -16.09
N ASN A 64 -11.14 -2.90 -14.94
CA ASN A 64 -11.18 -2.12 -13.70
C ASN A 64 -10.03 -1.12 -13.56
N GLU A 65 -9.21 -0.93 -14.59
CA GLU A 65 -8.07 0.00 -14.62
C GLU A 65 -6.98 -0.30 -13.58
N MET A 66 -6.98 -1.50 -13.00
CA MET A 66 -5.98 -1.97 -12.03
C MET A 66 -4.77 -2.62 -12.70
N LEU A 67 -4.90 -2.99 -13.97
CA LEU A 67 -3.82 -3.54 -14.78
C LEU A 67 -3.78 -2.82 -16.13
N THR A 68 -2.59 -2.52 -16.61
CA THR A 68 -2.36 -1.97 -17.94
C THR A 68 -1.25 -2.74 -18.66
N LEU A 69 -1.31 -2.71 -19.98
CA LEU A 69 -0.18 -3.16 -20.80
C LEU A 69 0.84 -2.03 -20.90
N LEU A 70 2.12 -2.37 -21.02
CA LEU A 70 3.17 -1.39 -21.30
C LEU A 70 2.91 -0.60 -22.58
N SER A 71 2.38 -1.26 -23.62
CA SER A 71 1.91 -0.60 -24.84
C SER A 71 0.87 0.49 -24.57
N GLY A 72 -0.03 0.27 -23.62
CA GLY A 72 -1.05 1.23 -23.17
C GLY A 72 -0.46 2.43 -22.42
N LEU A 73 0.70 2.27 -21.80
CA LEU A 73 1.48 3.35 -21.18
C LEU A 73 2.44 4.03 -22.18
N MET A 74 2.32 3.69 -23.47
CA MET A 74 3.27 4.09 -24.52
C MET A 74 4.71 3.65 -24.22
N ALA A 75 4.94 2.73 -23.28
CA ALA A 75 6.26 2.17 -23.08
C ALA A 75 6.63 1.29 -24.28
N SER A 76 7.94 1.13 -24.46
CA SER A 76 8.46 0.31 -25.55
C SER A 76 8.04 -1.14 -25.36
N ASN A 77 7.54 -1.80 -26.40
CA ASN A 77 7.33 -3.26 -26.39
C ASN A 77 8.67 -4.02 -26.62
N GLU A 78 9.80 -3.42 -26.22
CA GLU A 78 11.12 -4.03 -26.36
C GLU A 78 11.36 -4.89 -25.11
N ILE A 79 10.90 -6.14 -25.17
CA ILE A 79 11.10 -7.11 -24.09
C ILE A 79 12.59 -7.38 -23.86
N GLU A 80 13.35 -7.46 -24.95
CA GLU A 80 14.81 -7.49 -24.93
C GLU A 80 15.34 -6.12 -25.31
N PRO A 81 15.85 -5.34 -24.36
CA PRO A 81 16.49 -4.07 -24.67
C PRO A 81 17.70 -4.33 -25.57
N SER A 82 17.93 -3.45 -26.56
CA SER A 82 19.18 -3.50 -27.33
C SER A 82 20.40 -3.41 -26.40
N LYS A 83 21.57 -3.95 -26.79
CA LYS A 83 22.78 -3.87 -25.96
C LYS A 83 23.12 -2.45 -25.50
N SER A 84 22.93 -1.46 -26.37
CA SER A 84 23.08 -0.04 -26.04
C SER A 84 22.03 0.44 -25.04
N ALA A 85 20.79 -0.02 -25.16
CA ALA A 85 19.73 0.31 -24.20
C ALA A 85 19.98 -0.33 -22.83
N VAL A 86 20.49 -1.57 -22.79
CA VAL A 86 20.93 -2.23 -21.55
C VAL A 86 22.07 -1.42 -20.91
N LEU A 87 23.09 -1.06 -21.67
CA LEU A 87 24.23 -0.29 -21.15
C LEU A 87 23.79 1.07 -20.59
N ASN A 88 22.94 1.78 -21.33
CA ASN A 88 22.38 3.05 -20.87
C ASN A 88 21.54 2.88 -19.59
N ALA A 89 20.75 1.81 -19.51
CA ALA A 89 19.97 1.49 -18.32
C ALA A 89 20.86 1.09 -17.13
N GLN A 90 21.95 0.35 -17.35
CA GLN A 90 22.94 0.02 -16.32
C GLN A 90 23.57 1.28 -15.75
N HIS A 91 23.96 2.23 -16.60
CA HIS A 91 24.49 3.52 -16.16
C HIS A 91 23.43 4.35 -15.41
N ALA A 92 22.21 4.43 -15.93
CA ALA A 92 21.14 5.23 -15.34
C ALA A 92 20.64 4.68 -13.99
N LEU A 93 20.57 3.35 -13.87
CA LEU A 93 20.11 2.68 -12.66
C LEU A 93 21.24 2.34 -11.68
N ALA A 94 22.50 2.50 -12.10
CA ALA A 94 23.69 2.08 -11.35
C ALA A 94 23.65 0.59 -10.93
N THR A 95 23.20 -0.31 -11.81
CA THR A 95 23.08 -1.75 -11.50
C THR A 95 23.80 -2.63 -12.51
N GLY A 96 24.36 -3.76 -12.04
CA GLY A 96 25.03 -4.74 -12.90
C GLY A 96 24.07 -5.60 -13.75
N VAL A 97 22.80 -5.72 -13.36
CA VAL A 97 21.80 -6.57 -14.02
C VAL A 97 20.52 -5.76 -14.31
N ILE A 98 20.14 -5.72 -15.58
CA ILE A 98 18.90 -5.08 -16.05
C ILE A 98 17.91 -6.17 -16.44
N THR A 99 16.79 -6.21 -15.73
CA THR A 99 15.64 -7.04 -16.12
C THR A 99 14.70 -6.24 -17.03
N PRO A 100 13.82 -6.90 -17.79
CA PRO A 100 12.79 -6.22 -18.59
C PRO A 100 11.94 -5.24 -17.75
N GLU A 101 11.57 -5.62 -16.53
CA GLU A 101 10.77 -4.77 -15.64
C GLU A 101 11.53 -3.52 -15.23
N ARG A 102 12.82 -3.63 -14.87
CA ARG A 102 13.67 -2.48 -14.50
C ARG A 102 13.83 -1.51 -15.66
N PHE A 103 14.07 -2.04 -16.86
CA PHE A 103 14.18 -1.25 -18.07
C PHE A 103 12.86 -0.51 -18.39
N ASN A 104 11.74 -1.22 -18.32
CA ASN A 104 10.43 -0.65 -18.60
C ASN A 104 10.00 0.38 -17.54
N ALA A 105 10.28 0.12 -16.26
CA ALA A 105 10.07 1.10 -15.20
C ALA A 105 10.90 2.37 -15.41
N GLN A 106 12.17 2.25 -15.83
CA GLN A 106 12.99 3.41 -16.21
C GLN A 106 12.34 4.20 -17.37
N LYS A 107 11.96 3.53 -18.45
CA LYS A 107 11.30 4.17 -19.61
C LYS A 107 10.00 4.89 -19.24
N LEU A 108 9.25 4.38 -18.26
CA LEU A 108 8.05 5.01 -17.74
C LEU A 108 8.38 6.27 -16.91
N ARG A 109 9.42 6.20 -16.08
CA ARG A 109 9.90 7.36 -15.31
C ARG A 109 10.43 8.48 -16.21
N ASP A 110 11.11 8.15 -17.31
CA ASP A 110 11.54 9.13 -18.32
C ASP A 110 10.36 9.88 -18.98
N LYS A 111 9.15 9.32 -18.87
CA LYS A 111 7.88 9.92 -19.33
C LYS A 111 7.08 10.58 -18.20
N GLY A 112 7.66 10.71 -17.01
CA GLY A 112 7.01 11.31 -15.84
C GLY A 112 6.00 10.39 -15.13
N ILE A 113 5.98 9.10 -15.42
CA ILE A 113 5.15 8.11 -14.71
C ILE A 113 5.96 7.56 -13.54
N ASP A 114 5.41 7.60 -12.32
CA ASP A 114 6.06 7.04 -11.14
C ASP A 114 5.97 5.50 -11.16
N ALA A 115 6.95 4.87 -11.80
CA ALA A 115 6.98 3.42 -12.00
C ALA A 115 8.13 2.76 -11.22
N VAL A 116 7.87 1.56 -10.71
CA VAL A 116 8.82 0.73 -9.96
C VAL A 116 8.80 -0.69 -10.50
N ALA A 117 9.98 -1.28 -10.69
CA ALA A 117 10.10 -2.66 -11.12
C ALA A 117 10.03 -3.61 -9.94
N ILE A 118 9.13 -4.60 -10.03
CA ILE A 118 8.94 -5.64 -9.02
C ILE A 118 9.26 -6.98 -9.67
N THR A 119 10.56 -7.31 -9.66
CA THR A 119 11.11 -8.50 -10.32
C THR A 119 10.95 -9.74 -9.47
N GLN A 120 11.21 -9.60 -8.16
CA GLN A 120 11.01 -10.64 -7.15
C GLN A 120 10.70 -9.94 -5.82
N PRO A 121 9.46 -10.00 -5.31
CA PRO A 121 9.04 -9.27 -4.11
C PRO A 121 9.75 -9.70 -2.82
N TYR A 122 10.38 -10.89 -2.76
CA TYR A 122 10.96 -11.45 -1.53
C TYR A 122 12.43 -11.83 -1.63
N ASN A 123 13.13 -11.43 -2.68
CA ASN A 123 14.55 -11.76 -2.75
C ASN A 123 15.33 -10.70 -1.95
N ASP A 124 15.99 -11.12 -0.87
CA ASP A 124 16.85 -10.33 0.02
C ASP A 124 18.18 -9.92 -0.68
N ALA A 125 18.11 -9.59 -1.97
CA ALA A 125 19.27 -9.20 -2.75
C ALA A 125 19.74 -7.81 -2.31
N GLY A 126 20.78 -7.77 -1.48
CA GLY A 126 21.43 -6.52 -1.07
C GLY A 126 21.17 -6.07 0.36
N ILE A 127 20.92 -7.00 1.31
CA ILE A 127 20.75 -6.68 2.74
C ILE A 127 21.80 -5.67 3.26
N ASP A 128 23.08 -5.87 2.88
CA ASP A 128 24.20 -5.02 3.28
C ASP A 128 24.47 -3.83 2.35
N GLY A 129 23.70 -3.69 1.26
CA GLY A 129 23.81 -2.62 0.28
C GLY A 129 23.16 -1.32 0.74
N GLU A 130 23.57 -0.22 0.11
CA GLU A 130 22.92 1.07 0.31
C GLU A 130 21.48 1.03 -0.19
N VAL A 131 20.57 1.63 0.59
CA VAL A 131 19.16 1.70 0.24
C VAL A 131 18.97 2.64 -0.94
N THR A 132 18.22 2.15 -1.91
CA THR A 132 17.66 2.95 -2.99
C THR A 132 16.16 3.14 -2.73
N ARG A 133 15.55 4.10 -3.41
CA ARG A 133 14.09 4.23 -3.42
C ARG A 133 13.40 2.90 -3.78
N ASP A 134 13.90 2.19 -4.79
CA ASP A 134 13.33 0.93 -5.24
C ASP A 134 13.43 -0.16 -4.16
N SER A 135 14.51 -0.19 -3.35
CA SER A 135 14.61 -1.14 -2.24
C SER A 135 13.73 -0.77 -1.05
N ALA A 136 13.62 0.51 -0.70
CA ALA A 136 12.66 0.97 0.31
C ALA A 136 11.22 0.55 -0.04
N ILE A 137 10.82 0.66 -1.31
CA ILE A 137 9.51 0.24 -1.79
C ILE A 137 9.32 -1.28 -1.71
N ARG A 138 10.34 -2.08 -2.07
CA ARG A 138 10.27 -3.55 -1.91
C ARG A 138 10.18 -3.98 -0.45
N ILE A 139 10.98 -3.37 0.43
CA ILE A 139 10.93 -3.60 1.88
C ILE A 139 9.52 -3.30 2.40
N THR A 140 8.94 -2.17 1.99
CA THR A 140 7.57 -1.78 2.35
C THR A 140 6.54 -2.79 1.87
N LEU A 141 6.65 -3.22 0.60
CA LEU A 141 5.75 -4.19 0.00
C LEU A 141 5.72 -5.51 0.77
N SER A 142 6.87 -5.94 1.29
CA SER A 142 6.99 -7.18 2.08
C SER A 142 6.18 -7.16 3.38
N GLU A 143 5.85 -5.97 3.89
CA GLU A 143 5.06 -5.80 5.11
C GLU A 143 3.54 -5.72 4.83
N PHE A 144 3.10 -5.61 3.57
CA PHE A 144 1.67 -5.69 3.23
C PHE A 144 1.11 -7.10 3.46
N PRO A 145 -0.15 -7.24 3.89
CA PRO A 145 -0.79 -8.55 3.99
C PRO A 145 -0.91 -9.20 2.62
N MET A 146 -1.05 -10.52 2.62
CA MET A 146 -1.26 -11.32 1.42
C MET A 146 -2.73 -11.72 1.32
N PRO A 147 -3.57 -10.99 0.55
CA PRO A 147 -5.00 -11.30 0.51
C PRO A 147 -5.24 -12.71 -0.06
N ALA A 148 -6.23 -13.41 0.47
CA ALA A 148 -6.60 -14.74 0.01
C ALA A 148 -7.03 -14.75 -1.47
N VAL A 149 -6.90 -15.89 -2.14
CA VAL A 149 -7.21 -16.06 -3.58
C VAL A 149 -8.68 -15.75 -3.89
N ASP A 150 -9.57 -15.92 -2.93
CA ASP A 150 -11.01 -15.63 -3.02
C ASP A 150 -11.39 -14.18 -2.65
N THR A 151 -10.46 -13.38 -2.11
CA THR A 151 -10.71 -11.96 -1.79
C THR A 151 -11.16 -11.18 -3.04
N PRO A 152 -12.34 -10.53 -3.05
CA PRO A 152 -12.81 -9.79 -4.23
C PRO A 152 -11.86 -8.65 -4.61
N TRP A 153 -11.63 -8.47 -5.92
CA TRP A 153 -10.82 -7.36 -6.44
C TRP A 153 -11.40 -5.99 -6.06
N GLU A 154 -12.73 -5.91 -6.03
CA GLU A 154 -13.49 -4.75 -5.64
C GLU A 154 -13.18 -4.36 -4.19
N ALA A 155 -12.97 -5.32 -3.28
CA ALA A 155 -12.63 -5.01 -1.89
C ALA A 155 -11.28 -4.28 -1.77
N ILE A 156 -10.30 -4.65 -2.59
CA ILE A 156 -8.98 -3.99 -2.66
C ILE A 156 -9.13 -2.58 -3.24
N ARG A 157 -9.87 -2.45 -4.34
CA ARG A 157 -10.16 -1.15 -4.96
C ARG A 157 -10.86 -0.22 -3.98
N ASP A 158 -11.90 -0.70 -3.31
CA ASP A 158 -12.71 0.08 -2.38
C ASP A 158 -11.90 0.49 -1.14
N PHE A 159 -11.01 -0.38 -0.65
CA PHE A 159 -10.05 -0.01 0.40
C PHE A 159 -9.15 1.15 -0.03
N ARG A 160 -8.64 1.14 -1.26
CA ARG A 160 -7.74 2.18 -1.77
C ARG A 160 -8.43 3.50 -2.06
N LEU A 161 -9.73 3.47 -2.32
CA LEU A 161 -10.56 4.65 -2.57
C LEU A 161 -11.10 5.26 -1.27
N ASP A 162 -10.95 4.56 -0.14
CA ASP A 162 -11.32 5.09 1.17
C ASP A 162 -10.51 6.35 1.50
N LYS A 163 -11.16 7.38 2.05
CA LYS A 163 -10.55 8.70 2.27
C LYS A 163 -9.35 8.62 3.22
N ASP A 164 -9.47 7.82 4.28
CA ASP A 164 -8.41 7.68 5.28
C ASP A 164 -7.25 6.86 4.70
N ALA A 165 -7.57 5.84 3.91
CA ALA A 165 -6.58 5.04 3.19
C ALA A 165 -5.77 5.88 2.19
N VAL A 166 -6.41 6.74 1.39
CA VAL A 166 -5.73 7.66 0.45
C VAL A 166 -4.78 8.59 1.18
N HIS A 167 -5.23 9.18 2.29
CA HIS A 167 -4.41 10.06 3.12
C HIS A 167 -3.21 9.34 3.72
N ASN A 168 -3.44 8.18 4.34
CA ASN A 168 -2.38 7.40 4.97
C ASN A 168 -1.39 6.83 3.95
N PHE A 169 -1.85 6.44 2.76
CA PHE A 169 -0.96 6.01 1.69
C PHE A 169 -0.05 7.15 1.21
N SER A 170 -0.55 8.39 1.18
CA SER A 170 0.27 9.55 0.84
C SER A 170 1.41 9.77 1.83
N LYS A 171 1.17 9.56 3.13
CA LYS A 171 2.23 9.60 4.16
C LYS A 171 3.24 8.46 3.97
N LEU A 172 2.76 7.25 3.69
CA LEU A 172 3.63 6.09 3.43
C LEU A 172 4.54 6.34 2.22
N LYS A 173 4.02 6.93 1.14
CA LYS A 173 4.84 7.32 -0.02
C LYS A 173 5.94 8.32 0.33
N VAL A 174 5.64 9.31 1.18
CA VAL A 174 6.64 10.26 1.66
C VAL A 174 7.72 9.53 2.47
N TRP A 175 7.33 8.62 3.37
CA TRP A 175 8.29 7.81 4.13
C TRP A 175 9.18 6.96 3.20
N MET A 176 8.61 6.24 2.23
CA MET A 176 9.39 5.44 1.26
C MET A 176 10.40 6.28 0.48
N ASN A 177 10.00 7.49 0.07
CA ASN A 177 10.89 8.42 -0.64
C ASN A 177 12.00 8.98 0.24
N ASN A 178 11.75 9.16 1.53
CA ASN A 178 12.75 9.65 2.48
C ASN A 178 13.71 8.53 2.89
N ALA A 179 13.20 7.33 3.20
CA ALA A 179 13.99 6.13 3.49
C ALA A 179 15.03 5.87 2.39
N GLY A 180 14.63 6.02 1.12
CA GLY A 180 15.51 5.89 -0.04
C GLY A 180 16.63 6.94 -0.18
N LYS A 181 16.69 7.96 0.68
CA LYS A 181 17.65 9.07 0.62
C LYS A 181 18.58 9.15 1.83
N LEU A 182 18.33 8.36 2.87
CA LEU A 182 19.07 8.45 4.13
C LEU A 182 20.49 7.86 4.07
N GLY A 183 20.83 7.12 3.00
CA GLY A 183 22.11 6.42 2.88
C GLY A 183 22.27 5.25 3.86
N LEU A 184 21.16 4.79 4.44
CA LEU A 184 21.12 3.63 5.33
C LEU A 184 21.21 2.33 4.54
N LYS A 185 21.52 1.23 5.23
CA LYS A 185 21.50 -0.12 4.67
C LYS A 185 20.10 -0.72 4.64
N GLU A 186 19.87 -1.70 3.76
CA GLU A 186 18.54 -2.30 3.57
C GLU A 186 17.98 -2.91 4.86
N TYR A 187 18.82 -3.55 5.69
CA TYR A 187 18.37 -4.06 6.98
C TYR A 187 17.96 -2.95 7.96
N GLU A 188 18.63 -1.80 7.94
CA GLU A 188 18.34 -0.68 8.86
C GLU A 188 16.96 -0.08 8.56
N ILE A 189 16.63 0.09 7.27
CA ILE A 189 15.30 0.54 6.85
C ILE A 189 14.23 -0.50 7.17
N LYS A 190 14.54 -1.80 7.04
CA LYS A 190 13.63 -2.88 7.42
C LYS A 190 13.36 -2.88 8.93
N ASP A 191 14.38 -2.67 9.74
CA ASP A 191 14.26 -2.60 11.20
C ASP A 191 13.50 -1.33 11.63
N GLU A 192 13.78 -0.17 11.00
CA GLU A 192 13.01 1.07 11.21
C GLU A 192 11.53 0.87 10.89
N LEU A 193 11.22 0.29 9.73
CA LEU A 193 9.83 0.03 9.32
C LEU A 193 9.10 -0.86 10.33
N ARG A 194 9.74 -1.93 10.79
CA ARG A 194 9.19 -2.85 11.79
C ARG A 194 9.01 -2.18 13.15
N PHE A 195 9.95 -1.34 13.55
CA PHE A 195 9.83 -0.52 14.75
C PHE A 195 8.62 0.41 14.66
N LEU A 196 8.44 1.15 13.56
CA LEU A 196 7.28 2.02 13.34
C LEU A 196 5.96 1.24 13.35
N ILE A 197 5.93 0.06 12.72
CA ILE A 197 4.78 -0.85 12.73
C ILE A 197 4.42 -1.27 14.17
N SER A 198 5.42 -1.63 14.97
CA SER A 198 5.24 -2.02 16.37
C SER A 198 4.74 -0.86 17.23
N GLU A 199 5.37 0.31 17.12
CA GLU A 199 5.01 1.52 17.87
C GLU A 199 3.58 1.98 17.58
N TYR A 200 3.21 2.02 16.30
CA TYR A 200 1.86 2.38 15.90
C TYR A 200 0.84 1.35 16.39
N SER A 201 1.13 0.05 16.25
CA SER A 201 0.23 -1.02 16.70
C SER A 201 0.02 -0.99 18.21
N ASN A 202 1.09 -0.79 18.98
CA ASN A 202 1.04 -0.63 20.42
C ASN A 202 0.21 0.61 20.81
N SER A 203 0.49 1.75 20.19
CA SER A 203 -0.28 2.98 20.40
C SER A 203 -1.76 2.77 20.11
N MET A 204 -2.10 2.13 18.98
CA MET A 204 -3.48 1.86 18.60
C MET A 204 -4.17 0.89 19.57
N SER A 205 -3.45 -0.09 20.12
CA SER A 205 -3.97 -1.00 21.15
C SER A 205 -4.33 -0.25 22.43
N ILE A 206 -3.48 0.67 22.87
CA ILE A 206 -3.72 1.54 24.03
C ILE A 206 -4.93 2.45 23.75
N HIS A 207 -5.04 3.00 22.55
CA HIS A 207 -6.19 3.81 22.13
C HIS A 207 -7.50 3.01 22.16
N LYS A 208 -7.51 1.77 21.65
CA LYS A 208 -8.69 0.88 21.72
C LYS A 208 -9.08 0.55 23.16
N LEU A 209 -8.10 0.29 24.03
CA LEU A 209 -8.33 0.04 25.46
C LEU A 209 -8.91 1.26 26.18
N LYS A 210 -8.41 2.47 25.90
CA LYS A 210 -8.96 3.73 26.43
C LYS A 210 -10.41 3.97 25.97
N LYS A 211 -10.72 3.62 24.71
CA LYS A 211 -12.10 3.70 24.19
C LYS A 211 -13.02 2.73 24.91
N SER A 212 -12.60 1.47 25.11
CA SER A 212 -13.40 0.49 25.85
C SER A 212 -13.57 0.84 27.32
N SER A 213 -12.55 1.40 27.98
CA SER A 213 -12.65 1.82 29.39
C SER A 213 -13.51 3.07 29.57
N GLY A 214 -13.43 4.04 28.65
CA GLY A 214 -14.30 5.22 28.66
C GLY A 214 -15.79 4.91 28.40
N THR A 215 -16.08 3.78 27.74
CA THR A 215 -17.45 3.29 27.55
C THR A 215 -18.02 2.63 28.82
N PHE A 216 -17.16 2.21 29.76
CA PHE A 216 -17.57 1.53 30.99
C PHE A 216 -17.87 2.48 32.16
N GLU A 217 -17.54 3.77 32.05
CA GLU A 217 -17.79 4.76 33.12
C GLU A 217 -19.24 5.32 33.13
N THR A 218 -20.11 4.97 32.18
CA THR A 218 -21.44 5.61 32.06
C THR A 218 -22.62 4.77 32.60
N VAL A 219 -22.42 3.54 33.11
CA VAL A 219 -23.56 2.65 33.46
C VAL A 219 -23.75 2.37 34.97
N VAL A 220 -22.90 2.87 35.87
CA VAL A 220 -22.99 2.49 37.32
C VAL A 220 -23.45 3.62 38.25
N THR A 221 -24.35 4.51 37.80
CA THR A 221 -24.95 5.49 38.72
C THR A 221 -26.41 5.82 38.37
N ALA A 222 -27.23 4.79 38.15
CA ALA A 222 -28.67 4.97 37.91
C ALA A 222 -29.57 4.13 38.86
N THR A 223 -29.04 3.62 39.97
CA THR A 223 -29.81 2.71 40.87
C THR A 223 -29.77 3.10 42.35
N ALA A 224 -29.71 4.38 42.68
CA ALA A 224 -30.07 4.83 44.02
C ALA A 224 -30.95 6.08 43.97
N SER A 225 -32.20 5.92 44.42
CA SER A 225 -33.22 6.94 44.66
C SER A 225 -34.12 7.35 43.48
N ALA A 226 -34.82 6.38 42.89
CA ALA A 226 -36.13 6.65 42.31
C ALA A 226 -37.18 6.64 43.44
N ILE A 227 -37.28 7.77 44.16
CA ILE A 227 -38.44 8.12 45.00
C ILE A 227 -38.98 9.44 44.44
N ASP A 228 -40.22 9.38 43.96
CA ASP A 228 -41.15 10.46 43.58
C ASP A 228 -40.59 11.80 43.11
N GLY A 229 -40.65 12.05 41.79
CA GLY A 229 -40.37 13.38 41.24
C GLY A 229 -40.15 13.49 39.73
N PHE A 230 -40.95 12.81 38.91
CA PHE A 230 -40.96 13.04 37.45
C PHE A 230 -41.53 14.43 37.12
N ALA A 231 -40.72 15.51 37.21
CA ALA A 231 -41.09 16.82 36.66
C ALA A 231 -39.93 17.80 36.36
N ARG A 232 -38.66 17.48 36.63
CA ARG A 232 -37.52 18.38 36.31
C ARG A 232 -36.31 17.60 35.83
N LEU A 233 -36.43 16.91 34.70
CA LEU A 233 -35.27 16.33 34.02
C LEU A 233 -34.51 17.46 33.33
N ASN A 234 -33.33 17.77 33.86
CA ASN A 234 -32.39 18.76 33.36
C ASN A 234 -31.94 18.43 31.92
N PHE A 235 -32.62 19.00 30.91
CA PHE A 235 -32.19 18.98 29.51
C PHE A 235 -30.73 19.45 29.31
N THR A 236 -30.19 20.20 30.28
CA THR A 236 -28.83 20.74 30.29
C THR A 236 -27.75 19.68 30.47
N ASP A 237 -28.03 18.56 31.17
CA ASP A 237 -27.04 17.52 31.44
C ASP A 237 -26.96 16.48 30.31
N ALA A 238 -28.08 16.18 29.65
CA ALA A 238 -28.12 15.33 28.46
C ALA A 238 -27.39 15.96 27.25
N MET A 239 -27.45 17.29 27.08
CA MET A 239 -26.66 17.97 26.04
C MET A 239 -25.16 17.92 26.31
N LYS A 240 -24.72 18.02 27.59
CA LYS A 240 -23.29 17.90 27.94
C LYS A 240 -22.72 16.54 27.57
N SER A 241 -23.48 15.46 27.75
CA SER A 241 -23.04 14.10 27.36
C SER A 241 -22.82 13.95 25.86
N ILE A 242 -23.67 14.54 25.01
CA ILE A 242 -23.48 14.50 23.54
C ILE A 242 -22.26 15.34 23.12
N PHE A 243 -22.08 16.53 23.72
CA PHE A 243 -20.90 17.36 23.48
C PHE A 243 -19.59 16.73 24.01
N GLN A 244 -19.65 15.94 25.08
CA GLN A 244 -18.50 15.21 25.61
C GLN A 244 -18.09 14.04 24.71
N ILE A 245 -19.06 13.30 24.16
CA ILE A 245 -18.79 12.23 23.18
C ILE A 245 -18.10 12.81 21.93
N HIS A 246 -18.64 13.91 21.39
CA HIS A 246 -18.04 14.55 20.21
C HIS A 246 -16.65 15.15 20.49
N LYS A 247 -16.41 15.72 21.68
CA LYS A 247 -15.08 16.19 22.10
C LYS A 247 -14.10 15.05 22.29
N GLN A 248 -14.56 13.89 22.76
CA GLN A 248 -13.74 12.70 22.91
C GLN A 248 -13.34 12.15 21.54
N ASP A 249 -14.27 12.08 20.58
CA ASP A 249 -13.97 11.67 19.20
C ASP A 249 -12.98 12.62 18.50
N VAL A 250 -13.13 13.95 18.68
CA VAL A 250 -12.19 14.94 18.11
C VAL A 250 -10.81 14.82 18.76
N LYS A 251 -10.74 14.67 20.08
CA LYS A 251 -9.46 14.48 20.79
C LYS A 251 -8.79 13.15 20.42
N LEU A 252 -9.57 12.11 20.12
CA LEU A 252 -9.08 10.83 19.64
C LEU A 252 -8.45 10.93 18.24
N LEU A 253 -9.09 11.69 17.33
CA LEU A 253 -8.52 11.97 16.01
C LEU A 253 -7.26 12.85 16.11
N GLU A 254 -7.23 13.82 17.02
CA GLU A 254 -6.03 14.63 17.30
C GLU A 254 -4.88 13.78 17.86
N ASP A 255 -5.17 12.85 18.76
CA ASP A 255 -4.17 11.92 19.29
C ASP A 255 -3.66 10.99 18.18
N GLU A 256 -4.52 10.45 17.32
CA GLU A 256 -4.14 9.62 16.15
C GLU A 256 -3.26 10.38 15.15
N ILE A 257 -3.52 11.67 14.92
CA ILE A 257 -2.69 12.53 14.06
C ILE A 257 -1.28 12.74 14.64
N ASN A 258 -1.13 12.65 15.96
CA ASN A 258 0.13 12.87 16.67
C ASN A 258 0.87 11.57 17.04
N LEU A 259 0.32 10.40 16.67
CA LEU A 259 0.97 9.12 16.97
C LEU A 259 2.33 8.97 16.26
N PRO A 260 3.35 8.46 16.97
CA PRO A 260 4.56 7.99 16.32
C PRO A 260 4.23 6.85 15.34
N GLY A 261 4.87 6.84 14.17
CA GLY A 261 4.63 5.82 13.14
C GLY A 261 3.34 5.98 12.34
N LYS A 262 2.68 7.15 12.40
CA LYS A 262 1.49 7.44 11.57
C LYS A 262 1.74 7.32 10.07
N GLU A 263 3.00 7.35 9.63
CA GLU A 263 3.39 7.13 8.24
C GLU A 263 3.06 5.71 7.76
N ILE A 264 3.01 4.72 8.66
CA ILE A 264 2.76 3.32 8.34
C ILE A 264 1.31 2.87 8.60
N ALA A 265 0.43 3.81 9.00
CA ALA A 265 -0.97 3.56 9.31
C ALA A 265 -1.72 2.82 8.17
N TYR A 266 -1.32 3.07 6.91
CA TYR A 266 -1.88 2.40 5.75
C TYR A 266 -1.62 0.88 5.74
N ILE A 267 -0.40 0.46 6.11
CA ILE A 267 -0.02 -0.96 6.19
C ILE A 267 -0.87 -1.65 7.26
N ILE A 268 -1.06 -1.01 8.41
CA ILE A 268 -1.87 -1.54 9.51
C ILE A 268 -3.35 -1.62 9.11
N GLY A 269 -3.87 -0.60 8.43
CA GLY A 269 -5.23 -0.63 7.87
C GLY A 269 -5.43 -1.79 6.89
N ALA A 270 -4.47 -2.01 6.00
CA ALA A 270 -4.49 -3.14 5.08
C ALA A 270 -4.45 -4.47 5.84
N ARG A 271 -3.54 -4.64 6.81
CA ARG A 271 -3.42 -5.87 7.63
C ARG A 271 -4.71 -6.20 8.36
N ASN A 272 -5.34 -5.21 8.99
CA ASN A 272 -6.60 -5.42 9.70
C ASN A 272 -7.75 -5.90 8.79
N ARG A 273 -7.65 -5.64 7.48
CA ARG A 273 -8.69 -5.97 6.51
C ARG A 273 -8.41 -7.25 5.71
N PHE A 274 -7.14 -7.58 5.49
CA PHE A 274 -6.75 -8.61 4.52
C PHE A 274 -5.71 -9.64 5.02
N ALA A 275 -5.23 -9.53 6.27
CA ALA A 275 -4.32 -10.51 6.88
C ALA A 275 -5.06 -11.73 7.44
#